data_AF-A0A6J4HLN5-F1
#
_entry.id   AF-A0A6J4HLN5-F1
#
_cell.length_a   1.000
_cell.length_b   1.000
_cell.length_c   1.000
_cell.angle_alpha   90.00
_cell.angle_beta   90.00
_cell.angle_gamma   90.00
#
_symmetry.space_group_name_H-M   'P 1'
#
loop_
_entity.id
_entity.type
_entity.pdbx_description
1 polymer ?
#
loop_
_entity_poly.entity_id
_entity_poly.type
_entity_poly.pdbx_seq_one_letter_code
_entity_poly.pdbx_strand_id
1 'polypeptide(L)'
;MRPHLTAAAAMALLLAALTGCTGGGTGDETTTAPSTTAPSATAPAATAPASPAPGSAAPTPPGPSAPAQPSASPSPTPTEAPTMTPKTPVPPPSADGTRLAVTIQESADAEPVEYILECVEGRPGPGTSLPNAEAACTVVSRLGVKFFTAIPDKNIVCTEIYGGPQTASITGTVDGKPVRARFARTNGCEISRWDAVKEILGTGGAF
;
A
#
# COMPACT_ATOMS: atom_id res chain seq x y z
N MET A 1 30.26 -15.19 43.20
CA MET A 1 30.46 -14.19 44.28
C MET A 1 29.83 -12.87 43.81
N ARG A 2 28.81 -12.39 44.53
CA ARG A 2 28.16 -11.08 44.34
C ARG A 2 29.05 -9.99 44.97
N PRO A 3 28.91 -8.73 44.52
CA PRO A 3 28.23 -7.81 45.44
C PRO A 3 27.11 -7.03 44.75
N HIS A 4 25.98 -6.96 45.46
CA HIS A 4 24.86 -6.06 45.20
C HIS A 4 25.12 -4.75 45.94
N LEU A 5 24.93 -3.61 45.27
CA LEU A 5 24.73 -2.32 45.94
C LEU A 5 23.25 -1.93 45.84
N THR A 6 22.64 -1.76 47.01
CA THR A 6 21.30 -1.28 47.33
C THR A 6 21.16 0.23 47.02
N ALA A 7 20.15 0.63 46.24
CA ALA A 7 18.89 1.26 46.67
C ALA A 7 18.99 2.67 47.30
N ALA A 8 18.39 3.66 46.62
CA ALA A 8 17.77 4.82 47.26
C ALA A 8 16.62 5.33 46.38
N ALA A 9 15.41 5.16 46.89
CA ALA A 9 14.17 5.67 46.36
C ALA A 9 14.02 7.17 46.67
N ALA A 10 13.41 7.93 45.76
CA ALA A 10 12.78 9.20 46.09
C ALA A 10 11.44 9.28 45.35
N MET A 11 10.43 8.79 46.05
CA MET A 11 9.02 8.90 45.75
C MET A 11 8.58 10.31 46.16
N ALA A 12 8.11 11.12 45.21
CA ALA A 12 7.43 12.38 45.51
C ALA A 12 5.97 12.26 45.05
N LEU A 13 5.11 11.91 46.02
CA LEU A 13 3.68 12.13 45.94
C LEU A 13 3.39 13.62 45.86
N LEU A 14 2.57 14.04 44.89
CA LEU A 14 1.77 15.26 45.03
C LEU A 14 0.29 14.87 44.99
N LEU A 15 -0.30 14.87 46.19
CA LEU A 15 -1.74 14.91 46.42
C LEU A 15 -2.20 16.38 46.47
N ALA A 16 -3.18 16.72 45.63
CA ALA A 16 -4.18 17.77 45.85
C ALA A 16 -5.38 17.42 44.96
N ALA A 17 -6.41 16.72 45.47
CA ALA A 17 -7.56 17.24 46.23
C ALA A 17 -8.58 18.03 45.37
N LEU A 18 -9.65 17.31 45.03
CA LEU A 18 -11.07 17.68 44.96
C LEU A 18 -11.45 19.09 44.50
N THR A 19 -12.31 19.19 43.47
CA THR A 19 -13.64 19.83 43.55
C THR A 19 -14.42 19.46 42.28
N GLY A 20 -15.62 18.89 42.45
CA GLY A 20 -16.51 18.56 41.34
C GLY A 20 -17.21 19.79 40.77
N CYS A 21 -17.60 19.70 39.50
CA CYS A 21 -18.74 20.44 38.96
C CYS A 21 -19.52 19.48 38.04
N THR A 22 -20.53 18.85 38.64
CA THR A 22 -21.72 18.39 37.94
C THR A 22 -22.42 19.61 37.34
N GLY A 23 -22.30 19.79 36.03
CA GLY A 23 -23.03 20.81 35.27
C GLY A 23 -24.02 20.15 34.33
N GLY A 24 -25.21 19.82 34.85
CA GLY A 24 -26.39 19.66 34.01
C GLY A 24 -26.82 21.04 33.53
N GLY A 25 -26.78 21.24 32.22
CA GLY A 25 -27.29 22.44 31.56
C GLY A 25 -28.41 22.05 30.60
N THR A 26 -29.64 22.04 31.12
CA THR A 26 -30.84 22.27 30.32
C THR A 26 -30.84 23.75 29.93
N GLY A 27 -30.21 24.04 28.79
CA GLY A 27 -30.30 25.31 28.09
C GLY A 27 -31.18 25.10 26.87
N ASP A 28 -32.44 25.49 27.03
CA ASP A 28 -33.34 25.85 25.96
C ASP A 28 -32.70 26.99 25.13
N GLU A 29 -33.23 27.17 23.91
CA GLU A 29 -33.15 28.40 23.14
C GLU A 29 -32.11 28.51 22.00
N THR A 30 -32.70 28.42 20.80
CA THR A 30 -32.29 28.99 19.51
C THR A 30 -31.30 28.21 18.66
N THR A 31 -31.85 27.16 18.05
CA THR A 31 -31.68 26.85 16.63
C THR A 31 -31.50 28.12 15.78
N THR A 32 -30.24 28.48 15.51
CA THR A 32 -29.90 29.28 14.33
C THR A 32 -29.42 28.31 13.26
N ALA A 33 -30.37 27.88 12.42
CA ALA A 33 -30.06 27.18 11.19
C ALA A 33 -29.19 28.08 10.30
N PRO A 34 -28.15 27.56 9.61
CA PRO A 34 -27.55 28.31 8.52
C PRO A 34 -28.60 28.45 7.42
N SER A 35 -29.02 29.69 7.15
CA SER A 35 -29.82 30.05 5.97
C SER A 35 -29.11 29.54 4.72
N THR A 36 -29.55 28.37 4.27
CA THR A 36 -29.11 27.79 3.01
C THR A 36 -29.92 28.49 1.94
N THR A 37 -29.36 29.53 1.35
CA THR A 37 -29.91 30.16 0.15
C THR A 37 -29.80 29.13 -0.97
N ALA A 38 -30.85 28.33 -1.14
CA ALA A 38 -30.99 27.41 -2.26
C ALA A 38 -31.09 28.23 -3.56
N PRO A 39 -30.26 27.99 -4.58
CA PRO A 39 -30.56 28.49 -5.91
C PRO A 39 -31.78 27.75 -6.45
N SER A 40 -32.80 28.51 -6.88
CA SER A 40 -33.91 28.02 -7.68
C SER A 40 -33.38 27.37 -8.95
N ALA A 41 -33.29 26.05 -8.96
CA ALA A 41 -33.05 25.27 -10.16
C ALA A 41 -34.37 25.14 -10.92
N THR A 42 -34.52 25.96 -11.95
CA THR A 42 -35.54 25.83 -12.98
C THR A 42 -35.42 24.44 -13.60
N ALA A 43 -36.42 23.58 -13.40
CA ALA A 43 -36.47 22.25 -14.00
C ALA A 43 -36.68 22.37 -15.53
N PRO A 44 -35.79 21.83 -16.38
CA PRO A 44 -36.14 21.59 -17.77
C PRO A 44 -37.10 20.40 -17.87
N ALA A 45 -38.09 20.56 -18.74
CA ALA A 45 -39.11 19.57 -19.06
C ALA A 45 -38.50 18.23 -19.48
N ALA A 46 -39.13 17.16 -18.98
CA ALA A 46 -38.84 15.79 -19.35
C ALA A 46 -39.07 15.55 -20.84
N THR A 47 -38.00 15.30 -21.58
CA THR A 47 -38.06 14.71 -22.92
C THR A 47 -37.78 13.22 -22.79
N ALA A 48 -38.79 12.39 -22.99
CA ALA A 48 -38.68 10.94 -22.98
C ALA A 48 -37.72 10.47 -24.08
N PRO A 49 -36.74 9.59 -23.80
CA PRO A 49 -36.02 8.88 -24.84
C PRO A 49 -36.87 7.72 -25.36
N ALA A 50 -37.09 7.70 -26.68
CA ALA A 50 -37.65 6.57 -27.41
C ALA A 50 -36.73 5.35 -27.27
N SER A 51 -37.31 4.20 -26.91
CA SER A 51 -36.64 2.90 -26.91
C SER A 51 -36.23 2.47 -28.32
N PRO A 52 -34.95 2.13 -28.57
CA PRO A 52 -34.59 1.24 -29.66
C PRO A 52 -34.69 -0.23 -29.19
N ALA A 53 -35.29 -1.05 -30.05
CA ALA A 53 -35.46 -2.49 -29.89
C ALA A 53 -34.11 -3.26 -29.78
N PRO A 54 -34.08 -4.44 -29.14
CA PRO A 54 -32.89 -5.28 -29.09
C PRO A 54 -32.66 -5.96 -30.44
N GLY A 55 -31.61 -5.54 -31.16
CA GLY A 55 -31.04 -6.28 -32.28
C GLY A 55 -30.21 -7.46 -31.76
N SER A 56 -30.79 -8.66 -31.79
CA SER A 56 -30.06 -9.92 -31.67
C SER A 56 -29.09 -10.08 -32.84
N ALA A 57 -27.79 -9.98 -32.57
CA ALA A 57 -26.76 -10.54 -33.42
C ALA A 57 -25.57 -10.94 -32.55
N ALA A 58 -25.58 -12.20 -32.10
CA ALA A 58 -24.42 -12.82 -31.48
C ALA A 58 -23.37 -13.11 -32.56
N PRO A 59 -22.13 -12.59 -32.46
CA PRO A 59 -21.04 -13.09 -33.26
C PRO A 59 -20.54 -14.40 -32.65
N THR A 60 -20.81 -15.52 -33.32
CA THR A 60 -20.10 -16.79 -33.13
C THR A 60 -18.61 -16.59 -33.45
N PRO A 61 -17.67 -16.86 -32.53
CA PRO A 61 -16.26 -16.96 -32.90
C PRO A 61 -16.04 -18.24 -33.72
N PRO A 62 -15.31 -18.19 -34.85
CA PRO A 62 -14.85 -19.40 -35.53
C PRO A 62 -13.84 -20.13 -34.62
N GLY A 63 -14.07 -21.43 -34.43
CA GLY A 63 -13.20 -22.29 -33.63
C GLY A 63 -11.80 -22.42 -34.27
N PRO A 64 -10.73 -22.55 -33.46
CA PRO A 64 -9.41 -22.80 -33.99
C PRO A 64 -9.33 -24.24 -34.54
N SER A 65 -9.16 -24.34 -35.86
CA SER A 65 -8.72 -25.55 -36.55
C SER A 65 -7.38 -26.01 -35.98
N ALA A 66 -7.35 -27.21 -35.40
CA ALA A 66 -6.13 -27.88 -34.98
C ALA A 66 -5.41 -28.50 -36.21
N PRO A 67 -4.14 -28.16 -36.49
CA PRO A 67 -3.31 -28.94 -37.40
C PRO A 67 -2.71 -30.14 -36.65
N ALA A 68 -2.80 -31.31 -37.28
CA ALA A 68 -2.14 -32.54 -36.85
C ALA A 68 -0.60 -32.41 -36.86
N GLN A 69 0.04 -33.03 -35.85
CA GLN A 69 1.48 -33.19 -35.71
C GLN A 69 2.15 -33.88 -36.90
N PRO A 70 3.41 -33.54 -37.16
CA PRO A 70 4.44 -34.53 -37.47
C PRO A 70 5.42 -34.71 -36.29
N SER A 71 5.56 -35.96 -35.84
CA SER A 71 6.73 -36.44 -35.09
C SER A 71 7.95 -36.48 -36.00
N ALA A 72 9.02 -35.78 -35.62
CA ALA A 72 10.38 -36.10 -36.06
C ALA A 72 11.38 -35.58 -35.03
N SER A 73 12.05 -36.52 -34.35
CA SER A 73 13.22 -36.29 -33.50
C SER A 73 14.47 -36.37 -34.36
N PRO A 74 15.36 -35.37 -34.30
CA PRO A 74 16.79 -35.69 -34.27
C PRO A 74 17.47 -35.04 -33.06
N SER A 75 18.22 -35.85 -32.31
CA SER A 75 19.20 -35.37 -31.33
C SER A 75 20.38 -34.71 -32.03
N PRO A 76 20.82 -33.52 -31.58
CA PRO A 76 22.21 -33.11 -31.71
C PRO A 76 22.95 -33.22 -30.38
N THR A 77 24.20 -33.62 -30.53
CA THR A 77 25.33 -33.83 -29.62
C THR A 77 25.50 -32.75 -28.53
N PRO A 78 26.02 -33.09 -27.32
CA PRO A 78 26.36 -32.11 -26.30
C PRO A 78 27.61 -31.31 -26.71
N THR A 79 27.46 -30.00 -26.94
CA THR A 79 28.56 -29.06 -27.18
C THR A 79 28.60 -28.03 -26.05
N GLU A 80 29.69 -28.11 -25.30
CA GLU A 80 30.31 -27.16 -24.37
C GLU A 80 29.41 -26.28 -23.48
N ALA A 81 29.36 -26.66 -22.21
CA ALA A 81 29.03 -25.76 -21.12
C ALA A 81 30.05 -24.60 -21.10
N PRO A 82 29.63 -23.32 -21.14
CA PRO A 82 30.52 -22.24 -20.81
C PRO A 82 30.92 -22.39 -19.34
N THR A 83 32.24 -22.41 -19.10
CA THR A 83 32.84 -22.29 -17.77
C THR A 83 32.20 -21.12 -17.03
N MET A 84 31.29 -21.42 -16.11
CA MET A 84 30.79 -20.43 -15.17
C MET A 84 31.94 -20.08 -14.25
N THR A 85 32.57 -18.93 -14.48
CA THR A 85 33.40 -18.26 -13.49
C THR A 85 32.66 -18.30 -12.15
N PRO A 86 33.27 -18.79 -11.06
CA PRO A 86 32.64 -18.73 -9.76
C PRO A 86 32.35 -17.26 -9.45
N LYS A 87 31.06 -16.90 -9.48
CA LYS A 87 30.62 -15.62 -8.91
C LYS A 87 31.06 -15.64 -7.46
N THR A 88 31.86 -14.66 -7.07
CA THR A 88 32.17 -14.33 -5.68
C THR A 88 30.95 -14.63 -4.82
N PRO A 89 31.08 -15.36 -3.69
CA PRO A 89 29.96 -15.56 -2.78
C PRO A 89 29.40 -14.19 -2.43
N VAL A 90 28.21 -13.88 -2.95
CA VAL A 90 27.46 -12.72 -2.49
C VAL A 90 27.26 -13.00 -1.00
N PRO A 91 27.75 -12.15 -0.10
CA PRO A 91 27.55 -12.35 1.32
C PRO A 91 26.05 -12.59 1.54
N PRO A 92 25.66 -13.59 2.35
CA PRO A 92 24.26 -13.84 2.61
C PRO A 92 23.63 -12.51 3.05
N PRO A 93 22.44 -12.15 2.53
CA PRO A 93 21.79 -10.92 2.96
C PRO A 93 21.72 -10.97 4.48
N SER A 94 22.28 -9.96 5.15
CA SER A 94 22.16 -9.84 6.59
C SER A 94 20.70 -10.05 6.94
N ALA A 95 20.42 -11.02 7.82
CA ALA A 95 19.05 -11.42 8.15
C ALA A 95 18.22 -10.25 8.73
N ASP A 96 18.91 -9.19 9.14
CA ASP A 96 18.38 -7.99 9.77
C ASP A 96 18.31 -6.78 8.80
N GLY A 97 18.59 -7.00 7.51
CA GLY A 97 18.61 -5.95 6.49
C GLY A 97 17.32 -5.86 5.68
N THR A 98 16.77 -4.64 5.56
CA THR A 98 15.67 -4.31 4.65
C THR A 98 16.19 -3.47 3.50
N ARG A 99 15.84 -3.85 2.27
CA ARG A 99 16.11 -3.06 1.06
C ARG A 99 14.94 -3.15 0.11
N LEU A 100 14.28 -2.03 -0.14
CA LEU A 100 13.08 -1.94 -0.95
C LEU A 100 13.28 -0.95 -2.09
N ALA A 101 12.89 -1.35 -3.29
CA ALA A 101 12.61 -0.44 -4.39
C ALA A 101 11.14 -0.06 -4.32
N VAL A 102 10.88 1.24 -4.31
CA VAL A 102 9.55 1.85 -4.23
C VAL A 102 9.32 2.63 -5.51
N THR A 103 8.35 2.21 -6.31
CA THR A 103 7.95 2.91 -7.53
C THR A 103 6.57 3.50 -7.30
N ILE A 104 6.41 4.80 -7.56
CA ILE A 104 5.16 5.55 -7.39
C ILE A 104 4.80 6.15 -8.75
N GLN A 105 3.55 5.99 -9.16
CA GLN A 105 3.03 6.60 -10.37
C GLN A 105 1.81 7.46 -10.00
N GLU A 106 1.92 8.78 -10.21
CA GLU A 106 0.91 9.76 -9.83
C GLU A 106 -0.39 9.64 -10.64
N SER A 107 -0.27 9.34 -11.93
CA SER A 107 -1.38 9.15 -12.84
C SER A 107 -0.94 8.29 -14.02
N ALA A 108 -1.89 7.83 -14.83
CA ALA A 108 -1.59 6.97 -15.99
C ALA A 108 -0.61 7.62 -16.99
N ASP A 109 -0.64 8.94 -17.12
CA ASP A 109 0.21 9.72 -18.03
C ASP A 109 1.50 10.23 -17.38
N ALA A 110 1.63 10.08 -16.06
CA ALA A 110 2.83 10.51 -15.34
C ALA A 110 3.93 9.44 -15.42
N GLU A 111 5.17 9.90 -15.58
CA GLU A 111 6.36 9.07 -15.45
C GLU A 111 6.48 8.54 -14.01
N PRO A 112 6.72 7.23 -13.81
CA PRO A 112 6.93 6.68 -12.48
C PRO A 112 8.19 7.24 -11.82
N VAL A 113 8.09 7.56 -10.53
CA VAL A 113 9.21 7.96 -9.70
C VAL A 113 9.69 6.78 -8.87
N GLU A 114 11.00 6.55 -8.87
CA GLU A 114 11.63 5.45 -8.15
C GLU A 114 12.45 5.94 -6.95
N TYR A 115 12.28 5.24 -5.83
CA TYR A 115 13.05 5.44 -4.62
C TYR A 115 13.61 4.11 -4.11
N ILE A 116 14.70 4.21 -3.36
CA ILE A 116 15.27 3.12 -2.59
C ILE A 116 15.05 3.41 -1.11
N LEU A 117 14.56 2.42 -0.37
CA LEU A 117 14.59 2.40 1.08
C LEU A 117 15.58 1.33 1.53
N GLU A 118 16.60 1.73 2.26
CA GLU A 118 17.44 0.81 3.01
C GLU A 118 17.21 1.04 4.49
N CYS A 119 16.96 -0.04 5.23
CA CYS A 119 16.90 0.01 6.70
C CYS A 119 17.88 -1.00 7.30
N VAL A 120 18.68 -0.51 8.23
CA VAL A 120 19.64 -1.28 9.02
C VAL A 120 19.27 -1.06 10.49
N GLU A 121 18.95 -2.13 11.22
CA GLU A 121 18.51 -2.05 12.63
C GLU A 121 17.35 -1.05 12.84
N GLY A 122 16.40 -1.01 11.89
CA GLY A 122 15.25 -0.11 11.93
C GLY A 122 15.58 1.38 11.75
N ARG A 123 16.79 1.71 11.25
CA ARG A 123 17.22 3.07 10.90
C ARG A 123 17.55 3.18 9.41
N PRO A 124 17.42 4.37 8.81
CA PRO A 124 17.78 4.54 7.40
C PRO A 124 19.25 4.23 7.13
N GLY A 125 19.49 3.44 6.09
CA GLY A 125 20.83 3.17 5.54
C GLY A 125 21.27 4.24 4.53
N PRO A 126 22.56 4.28 4.20
CA PRO A 126 23.13 5.29 3.31
C PRO A 126 22.63 5.20 1.85
N GLY A 127 22.09 4.07 1.42
CA GLY A 127 21.50 3.91 0.08
C GLY A 127 20.02 4.31 -0.01
N THR A 128 19.44 4.88 1.05
CA THR A 128 18.07 5.40 1.00
C THR A 128 17.98 6.68 0.17
N SER A 129 16.96 6.78 -0.69
CA SER A 129 16.61 8.02 -1.40
C SER A 129 15.21 8.54 -1.03
N LEU A 130 14.49 7.82 -0.16
CA LEU A 130 13.16 8.23 0.31
C LEU A 130 13.23 9.48 1.21
N PRO A 131 12.45 10.54 0.92
CA PRO A 131 12.48 11.79 1.68
C PRO A 131 12.16 11.63 3.18
N ASN A 132 11.34 10.64 3.54
CA ASN A 132 10.87 10.40 4.90
C ASN A 132 11.37 9.06 5.47
N ALA A 133 12.65 8.75 5.21
CA ALA A 133 13.23 7.43 5.48
C ALA A 133 13.07 6.93 6.93
N GLU A 134 13.17 7.80 7.96
CA GLU A 134 13.00 7.36 9.36
C GLU A 134 11.60 6.80 9.64
N ALA A 135 10.57 7.51 9.17
CA ALA A 135 9.19 7.08 9.30
C ALA A 135 8.93 5.82 8.48
N ALA A 136 9.50 5.75 7.26
CA ALA A 136 9.41 4.59 6.39
C ALA A 136 9.98 3.32 7.05
N CYS A 137 11.19 3.40 7.63
CA CYS A 137 11.79 2.27 8.33
C CYS A 137 10.96 1.83 9.55
N THR A 138 10.42 2.79 10.30
CA THR A 138 9.52 2.49 11.43
C THR A 138 8.28 1.73 10.97
N VAL A 139 7.68 2.14 9.85
CA VAL A 139 6.51 1.46 9.26
C VAL A 139 6.86 0.06 8.75
N VAL A 140 7.99 -0.12 8.07
CA VAL A 140 8.40 -1.46 7.59
C VAL A 140 8.59 -2.42 8.77
N SER A 141 9.29 -2.00 9.82
CA SER A 141 9.49 -2.84 11.02
C SER A 141 8.16 -3.18 11.72
N ARG A 142 7.21 -2.23 11.77
CA ARG A 142 5.89 -2.45 12.38
C ARG A 142 5.03 -3.43 11.59
N LEU A 143 5.01 -3.31 10.26
CA LEU A 143 4.15 -4.12 9.40
C LEU A 143 4.74 -5.51 9.12
N GLY A 144 6.06 -5.59 9.04
CA GLY A 144 6.81 -6.81 8.78
C GLY A 144 6.52 -7.44 7.40
N VAL A 145 7.22 -8.53 7.13
CA VAL A 145 7.17 -9.25 5.82
C VAL A 145 5.76 -9.67 5.41
N LYS A 146 4.90 -10.03 6.39
CA LYS A 146 3.57 -10.58 6.11
C LYS A 146 2.66 -9.56 5.43
N PHE A 147 2.76 -8.28 5.77
CA PHE A 147 1.96 -7.25 5.13
C PHE A 147 2.29 -7.12 3.63
N PHE A 148 3.57 -7.13 3.28
CA PHE A 148 4.04 -6.95 1.90
C PHE A 148 3.92 -8.21 1.02
N THR A 149 3.62 -9.35 1.63
CA THR A 149 3.38 -10.62 0.94
C THR A 149 1.92 -11.06 0.97
N ALA A 150 1.07 -10.33 1.70
CA ALA A 150 -0.36 -10.61 1.77
C ALA A 150 -1.02 -10.45 0.41
N ILE A 151 -1.78 -11.47 0.02
CA ILE A 151 -2.66 -11.42 -1.14
C ILE A 151 -4.01 -10.90 -0.61
N PRO A 152 -4.56 -9.81 -1.19
CA PRO A 152 -5.86 -9.30 -0.80
C PRO A 152 -6.94 -10.39 -0.90
N ASP A 153 -7.74 -10.54 0.15
CA ASP A 153 -8.86 -11.48 0.15
C ASP A 153 -9.97 -10.95 -0.76
N LYS A 154 -10.36 -11.77 -1.73
CA LYS A 154 -11.40 -11.44 -2.72
C LYS A 154 -12.81 -11.48 -2.14
N ASN A 155 -12.99 -12.03 -0.94
CA ASN A 155 -14.29 -12.14 -0.26
C ASN A 155 -14.58 -10.94 0.65
N ILE A 156 -13.61 -10.02 0.81
CA ILE A 156 -13.84 -8.78 1.57
C ILE A 156 -14.66 -7.83 0.70
N VAL A 157 -15.78 -7.37 1.24
CA VAL A 157 -16.59 -6.31 0.63
C VAL A 157 -15.91 -4.96 0.90
N CYS A 158 -15.59 -4.24 -0.17
CA CYS A 158 -14.95 -2.93 -0.13
C CYS A 158 -15.92 -1.84 -0.59
N THR A 159 -15.76 -0.61 -0.09
CA THR A 159 -16.51 0.53 -0.61
C THR A 159 -15.94 0.99 -1.94
N GLU A 160 -16.77 1.40 -2.88
CA GLU A 160 -16.34 1.94 -4.19
C GLU A 160 -15.92 3.42 -4.13
N ILE A 161 -15.25 3.81 -3.04
CA ILE A 161 -14.74 5.18 -2.87
C ILE A 161 -13.41 5.28 -3.61
N TYR A 162 -13.36 6.18 -4.58
CA TYR A 162 -12.16 6.49 -5.34
C TYR A 162 -11.32 7.56 -4.61
N GLY A 163 -10.10 7.20 -4.23
CA GLY A 163 -9.15 8.05 -3.51
C GLY A 163 -8.10 8.73 -4.39
N GLY A 164 -8.02 8.36 -5.67
CA GLY A 164 -7.15 9.00 -6.66
C GLY A 164 -6.52 8.01 -7.66
N PRO A 165 -5.87 8.53 -8.72
CA PRO A 165 -5.29 7.71 -9.79
C PRO A 165 -3.96 7.05 -9.43
N GLN A 166 -3.40 7.36 -8.26
CA GLN A 166 -2.08 6.91 -7.88
C GLN A 166 -2.00 5.39 -7.73
N THR A 167 -0.88 4.85 -8.21
CA THR A 167 -0.48 3.47 -7.96
C THR A 167 0.94 3.41 -7.44
N ALA A 168 1.28 2.34 -6.73
CA ALA A 168 2.64 2.11 -6.31
C ALA A 168 2.99 0.61 -6.28
N SER A 169 4.28 0.31 -6.42
CA SER A 169 4.82 -1.01 -6.17
C SER A 169 6.02 -0.95 -5.25
N ILE A 170 6.05 -1.87 -4.28
CA ILE A 170 7.18 -2.05 -3.36
C ILE A 170 7.72 -3.46 -3.58
N THR A 171 9.01 -3.56 -3.89
CA THR A 171 9.69 -4.85 -4.12
C THR A 171 11.04 -4.88 -3.43
N GLY A 172 11.54 -6.06 -3.10
CA GLY A 172 12.88 -6.21 -2.51
C GLY A 172 12.85 -7.20 -1.37
N THR A 173 13.50 -6.87 -0.25
CA THR A 173 13.59 -7.72 0.93
C THR A 173 13.25 -6.97 2.22
N VAL A 174 12.51 -7.63 3.11
CA VAL A 174 12.29 -7.23 4.50
C VAL A 174 12.76 -8.38 5.37
N ASP A 175 13.66 -8.13 6.33
CA ASP A 175 14.27 -9.15 7.21
C ASP A 175 14.81 -10.37 6.42
N GLY A 176 15.52 -10.08 5.32
CA GLY A 176 16.07 -11.09 4.41
C GLY A 176 15.03 -11.89 3.60
N LYS A 177 13.73 -11.62 3.72
CA LYS A 177 12.66 -12.31 2.98
C LYS A 177 12.19 -11.49 1.79
N PRO A 178 12.01 -12.10 0.60
CA PRO A 178 11.55 -11.38 -0.58
C PRO A 178 10.11 -10.92 -0.41
N VAL A 179 9.84 -9.68 -0.83
CA VAL A 179 8.51 -9.07 -0.80
C VAL A 179 8.15 -8.45 -2.14
N ARG A 180 6.85 -8.43 -2.44
CA ARG A 180 6.27 -7.71 -3.58
C ARG A 180 4.84 -7.31 -3.23
N ALA A 181 4.62 -6.01 -3.09
CA ALA A 181 3.30 -5.45 -2.86
C ALA A 181 2.96 -4.43 -3.95
N ARG A 182 1.69 -4.39 -4.35
CA ARG A 182 1.11 -3.35 -5.19
C ARG A 182 0.04 -2.62 -4.40
N PHE A 183 -0.06 -1.31 -4.63
CA PHE A 183 -0.98 -0.40 -3.97
C PHE A 183 -1.69 0.43 -5.04
N ALA A 184 -2.97 0.69 -4.80
CA ALA A 184 -3.81 1.58 -5.57
C ALA A 184 -4.75 2.29 -4.59
N ARG A 185 -5.57 3.22 -5.10
CA ARG A 185 -6.51 4.00 -4.29
C ARG A 185 -7.92 3.95 -4.89
N THR A 186 -8.27 2.83 -5.53
CA THR A 186 -9.50 2.69 -6.32
C THR A 186 -10.73 2.28 -5.53
N ASN A 187 -10.57 1.73 -4.32
CA ASN A 187 -11.66 1.40 -3.40
C ASN A 187 -11.19 1.52 -1.93
N GLY A 188 -12.12 1.35 -0.99
CA GLY A 188 -11.85 1.54 0.44
C GLY A 188 -10.83 0.57 1.04
N CYS A 189 -10.74 -0.66 0.54
CA CYS A 189 -9.75 -1.64 1.00
C CYS A 189 -8.35 -1.25 0.54
N GLU A 190 -8.22 -0.81 -0.71
CA GLU A 190 -6.96 -0.37 -1.28
C GLU A 190 -6.47 0.94 -0.64
N ILE A 191 -7.37 1.90 -0.41
CA ILE A 191 -7.08 3.12 0.34
C ILE A 191 -6.57 2.79 1.75
N SER A 192 -7.27 1.92 2.48
CA SER A 192 -6.84 1.51 3.83
C SER A 192 -5.44 0.89 3.83
N ARG A 193 -5.12 0.11 2.79
CA ARG A 193 -3.81 -0.52 2.64
C ARG A 193 -2.73 0.46 2.21
N TRP A 194 -3.07 1.48 1.42
CA TRP A 194 -2.19 2.62 1.12
C TRP A 194 -1.86 3.40 2.39
N ASP A 195 -2.88 3.74 3.19
CA ASP A 195 -2.73 4.53 4.41
C ASP A 195 -1.82 3.85 5.45
N ALA A 196 -1.82 2.51 5.49
CA ALA A 196 -0.92 1.73 6.33
C ALA A 196 0.57 1.97 6.00
N VAL A 197 0.88 2.33 4.75
CA VAL A 197 2.23 2.62 4.23
C VAL A 197 2.39 4.04 3.71
N LYS A 198 1.55 4.99 4.12
CA LYS A 198 1.64 6.38 3.66
C LYS A 198 2.97 7.04 4.02
N GLU A 199 3.60 6.60 5.12
CA GLU A 199 4.96 7.03 5.47
C GLU A 199 6.04 6.38 4.59
N ILE A 200 5.67 5.64 3.55
CA ILE A 200 6.57 5.18 2.49
C ILE A 200 6.16 5.81 1.15
N LEU A 201 4.86 6.08 0.94
CA LEU A 201 4.31 6.47 -0.37
C LEU A 201 3.85 7.94 -0.48
N GLY A 202 3.67 8.63 0.64
CA GLY A 202 3.01 9.94 0.71
C GLY A 202 1.48 9.84 0.78
N THR A 203 0.81 10.95 1.12
CA THR A 203 -0.65 11.06 1.23
C THR A 203 -1.38 11.02 -0.12
N GLY A 204 -0.66 11.27 -1.21
CA GLY A 204 -1.21 11.34 -2.55
C GLY A 204 -0.23 10.94 -3.63
N GLY A 205 0.79 10.15 -3.29
CA GLY A 205 1.90 9.83 -4.17
C GLY A 205 2.94 10.96 -4.22
N ALA A 206 4.20 10.60 -3.96
CA ALA A 206 5.36 11.47 -3.77
C ALA A 206 5.28 12.49 -2.60
N PHE A 207 6.46 12.91 -2.14
CA PHE A 207 6.68 13.82 -1.00
C PHE A 207 7.25 15.16 -1.48
#